data_AF-W0S3P5-F1
#
_entry.id   AF-W0S3P5-F1
#
_cell.length_a   1.000
_cell.length_b   1.000
_cell.length_c   1.000
_cell.angle_alpha   90.00
_cell.angle_beta   90.00
_cell.angle_gamma   90.00
#
_symmetry.space_group_name_H-M   'P 1'
#
loop_
_entity.id
_entity.type
_entity.pdbx_description
1 polymer ?
#
loop_
_entity_poly.entity_id
_entity_poly.type
_entity_poly.pdbx_seq_one_letter_code
_entity_poly.pdbx_strand_id
1 'polypeptide(L)'
;MSSIITTTVYTLDELSCPAAREKARDWYRQYHANSNWYENVYEDFREVCNIFGISLRQRVFRLSNGRFMEEPCIWFSGFCSQGDGACFEGRWHWQPAAPRKIREYAPQDRELHRITDALQAVQKRNFWQLQAEISHRGRYCHPYSMDITVTRNSPTGQAMTTDAEAAVSEALRDLAFWLYRQLENEYDWLTSDAAVDEALLINEYTFTEAGLRAG
;
A
#
# COMPACT_ATOMS: atom_id res chain seq x y z
N MET A 1 -8.29 29.07 40.97
CA MET A 1 -7.02 29.82 40.84
C MET A 1 -6.16 29.06 39.85
N SER A 2 -5.71 29.71 38.78
CA SER A 2 -4.72 29.17 37.86
C SER A 2 -3.32 29.61 38.31
N SER A 3 -2.35 28.71 38.20
CA SER A 3 -0.92 29.00 38.38
C SER A 3 -0.22 28.88 37.03
N ILE A 4 0.73 29.78 36.77
CA ILE A 4 1.55 29.77 35.55
C ILE A 4 2.85 29.03 35.87
N ILE A 5 3.21 28.03 35.06
CA ILE A 5 4.47 27.30 35.13
C ILE A 5 5.29 27.68 33.89
N THR A 6 6.55 28.06 34.09
CA THR A 6 7.50 28.33 32.99
C THR A 6 8.38 27.10 32.79
N THR A 7 8.49 26.60 31.55
CA THR A 7 9.31 25.43 31.22
C THR A 7 10.12 25.73 29.96
N THR A 8 11.43 25.53 30.03
CA THR A 8 12.33 25.61 28.87
C THR A 8 12.13 24.38 27.98
N VAL A 9 12.01 24.61 26.68
CA VAL A 9 11.88 23.57 25.66
C VAL A 9 12.96 23.72 24.62
N TYR A 10 13.26 22.64 23.91
CA TYR A 10 14.34 22.49 22.97
C TYR A 10 13.82 21.87 21.68
N THR A 11 14.38 22.29 20.56
CA THR A 11 14.32 21.58 19.28
C THR A 11 15.21 20.33 19.34
N LEU A 12 15.06 19.42 18.38
CA LEU A 12 15.75 18.13 18.40
C LEU A 12 17.28 18.28 18.40
N ASP A 13 17.82 19.22 17.63
CA ASP A 13 19.26 19.47 17.51
C ASP A 13 19.85 20.10 18.78
N GLU A 14 19.04 20.85 19.54
CA GLU A 14 19.42 21.46 20.81
C GLU A 14 19.51 20.44 21.96
N LEU A 15 18.88 19.25 21.84
CA LEU A 15 18.98 18.21 22.85
C LEU A 15 20.40 17.65 22.89
N SER A 16 21.11 17.84 24.00
CA SER A 16 22.51 17.37 24.12
C SER A 16 22.62 15.88 24.47
N CYS A 17 21.59 15.29 25.06
CA CYS A 17 21.57 13.89 25.48
C CYS A 17 21.07 12.97 24.34
N PRO A 18 21.84 11.95 23.89
CA PRO A 18 21.39 11.01 22.86
C PRO A 18 20.10 10.26 23.24
N ALA A 19 19.93 9.89 24.52
CA ALA A 19 18.73 9.22 24.99
C ALA A 19 17.48 10.12 24.94
N ALA A 20 17.64 11.44 25.10
CA ALA A 20 16.55 12.40 24.94
C ALA A 20 16.16 12.54 23.46
N ARG A 21 17.14 12.56 22.55
CA ARG A 21 16.88 12.56 21.10
C ARG A 21 16.12 11.31 20.68
N GLU A 22 16.55 10.13 21.15
CA GLU A 22 15.87 8.88 20.79
C GLU A 22 14.42 8.85 21.31
N LYS A 23 14.19 9.35 22.52
CA LYS A 23 12.84 9.46 23.08
C LYS A 23 11.94 10.41 22.27
N ALA A 24 12.49 11.50 21.75
CA ALA A 24 11.78 12.41 20.86
C ALA A 24 11.42 11.74 19.53
N ARG A 25 12.35 10.96 18.95
CA ARG A 25 12.11 10.17 17.73
C ARG A 25 11.06 9.10 17.95
N ASP A 26 11.14 8.35 19.06
CA ASP A 26 10.15 7.32 19.40
C ASP A 26 8.74 7.90 19.55
N TRP A 27 8.63 9.08 20.18
CA TRP A 27 7.37 9.80 20.23
C TRP A 27 6.84 10.10 18.82
N TYR A 28 7.69 10.58 17.92
CA TYR A 28 7.29 10.90 16.55
C TYR A 28 6.89 9.65 15.77
N ARG A 29 7.65 8.55 15.86
CA ARG A 29 7.31 7.27 15.22
C ARG A 29 5.94 6.76 15.66
N GLN A 30 5.63 6.84 16.95
CA GLN A 30 4.33 6.46 17.49
C GLN A 30 3.20 7.38 17.03
N TYR A 31 3.45 8.69 16.98
CA TYR A 31 2.50 9.68 16.46
C TYR A 31 2.21 9.43 14.97
N HIS A 32 3.26 9.28 14.18
CA HIS A 32 3.20 9.09 12.74
C HIS A 32 2.56 7.75 12.34
N ALA A 33 2.72 6.69 13.13
CA ALA A 33 2.04 5.41 12.90
C ALA A 33 0.50 5.51 12.88
N ASN A 34 -0.08 6.56 13.47
CA ASN A 34 -1.52 6.83 13.45
C ASN A 34 -1.96 7.72 12.27
N SER A 35 -1.05 8.10 11.38
CA SER A 35 -1.34 8.90 10.18
C SER A 35 -1.66 8.03 8.97
N ASN A 36 -2.15 8.65 7.88
CA ASN A 36 -2.37 7.99 6.58
C ASN A 36 -1.09 7.98 5.74
N TRP A 37 0.04 7.59 6.33
CA TRP A 37 1.35 7.59 5.68
C TRP A 37 1.39 6.73 4.40
N TYR A 38 0.53 5.71 4.32
CA TYR A 38 0.42 4.78 3.19
C TYR A 38 -0.31 5.36 1.96
N GLU A 39 -0.91 6.54 2.06
CA GLU A 39 -1.77 7.10 1.00
C GLU A 39 -1.03 7.27 -0.34
N ASN A 40 0.24 7.71 -0.30
CA ASN A 40 1.04 7.86 -1.52
C ASN A 40 1.27 6.51 -2.22
N VAL A 41 1.51 5.45 -1.46
CA VAL A 41 1.68 4.09 -1.98
C VAL A 41 0.37 3.57 -2.56
N TYR A 42 -0.77 3.90 -1.93
CA TYR A 42 -2.09 3.55 -2.44
C TYR A 42 -2.40 4.26 -3.75
N GLU A 43 -2.07 5.55 -3.88
CA GLU A 43 -2.25 6.29 -5.13
C GLU A 43 -1.37 5.73 -6.27
N ASP A 44 -0.10 5.41 -6.01
CA ASP A 44 0.76 4.74 -6.98
C ASP A 44 0.19 3.37 -7.39
N PHE A 45 -0.25 2.57 -6.42
CA PHE A 45 -0.87 1.27 -6.68
C PHE A 45 -2.15 1.38 -7.51
N ARG A 46 -2.97 2.42 -7.29
CA ARG A 46 -4.18 2.68 -8.10
C ARG A 46 -3.81 2.92 -9.56
N GLU A 47 -2.74 3.65 -9.84
CA GLU A 47 -2.29 3.88 -11.21
C GLU A 47 -1.73 2.61 -11.84
N VAL A 48 -0.97 1.81 -11.09
CA VAL A 48 -0.54 0.47 -11.53
C VAL A 48 -1.76 -0.41 -11.86
N CYS A 49 -2.78 -0.45 -10.99
CA CYS A 49 -4.02 -1.17 -11.24
C CYS A 49 -4.71 -0.70 -12.52
N ASN A 50 -4.82 0.62 -12.74
CA ASN A 50 -5.41 1.18 -13.95
C ASN A 50 -4.68 0.70 -15.22
N ILE A 51 -3.35 0.71 -15.20
CA ILE A 51 -2.51 0.23 -16.32
C ILE A 51 -2.75 -1.27 -16.58
N PHE A 52 -2.89 -2.07 -15.51
CA PHE A 52 -3.10 -3.53 -15.60
C PHE A 52 -4.52 -3.93 -16.00
N GLY A 53 -5.47 -2.99 -15.99
CA GLY A 53 -6.89 -3.28 -16.23
C GLY A 53 -7.62 -3.81 -15.00
N ILE A 54 -7.17 -3.40 -13.82
CA ILE A 54 -7.79 -3.75 -12.54
C ILE A 54 -8.65 -2.58 -12.09
N SER A 55 -9.97 -2.78 -12.09
CA SER A 55 -10.91 -1.88 -11.43
C SER A 55 -11.01 -2.26 -9.96
N LEU A 56 -10.36 -1.49 -9.09
CA LEU A 56 -10.41 -1.70 -7.64
C LEU A 56 -11.84 -1.50 -7.12
N ARG A 57 -12.32 -2.45 -6.32
CA ARG A 57 -13.61 -2.29 -5.65
C ARG A 57 -13.53 -1.12 -4.68
N GLN A 58 -14.60 -0.35 -4.58
CA GLN A 58 -14.71 0.76 -3.64
C GLN A 58 -15.64 0.35 -2.48
N ARG A 59 -15.25 0.71 -1.26
CA ARG A 59 -16.10 0.64 -0.07
C ARG A 59 -16.60 2.05 0.24
N VAL A 60 -17.92 2.17 0.40
CA VAL A 60 -18.59 3.44 0.69
C VAL A 60 -19.03 3.44 2.14
N PHE A 61 -18.64 4.45 2.91
CA PHE A 61 -19.09 4.64 4.28
C PHE A 61 -19.61 6.04 4.52
N ARG A 62 -20.55 6.13 5.46
CA ARG A 62 -21.14 7.39 5.88
C ARG A 62 -20.33 7.99 7.02
N LEU A 63 -19.83 9.19 6.81
CA LEU A 63 -19.17 10.00 7.81
C LEU A 63 -20.17 10.56 8.82
N SER A 64 -19.70 10.91 10.02
CA SER A 64 -20.50 11.50 11.09
C SER A 64 -21.19 12.81 10.68
N ASN A 65 -20.62 13.54 9.72
CA ASN A 65 -21.18 14.77 9.15
C ASN A 65 -22.24 14.52 8.04
N GLY A 66 -22.63 13.26 7.81
CA GLY A 66 -23.64 12.88 6.83
C GLY A 66 -23.14 12.74 5.39
N ARG A 67 -21.87 13.04 5.09
CA ARG A 67 -21.24 12.82 3.79
C ARG A 67 -20.87 11.35 3.60
N PHE A 68 -20.66 10.94 2.36
CA PHE A 68 -20.10 9.64 2.02
C PHE A 68 -18.61 9.78 1.68
N MET A 69 -17.84 8.77 2.05
CA MET A 69 -16.44 8.61 1.68
C MET A 69 -16.30 7.28 0.95
N GLU A 70 -15.56 7.30 -0.14
CA GLU A 70 -15.19 6.10 -0.90
C GLU A 70 -13.71 5.83 -0.63
N GLU A 71 -13.39 4.59 -0.32
CA GLU A 71 -12.01 4.13 -0.25
C GLU A 71 -11.85 2.88 -1.11
N PRO A 72 -10.68 2.71 -1.76
CA PRO A 72 -10.39 1.47 -2.44
C PRO A 72 -10.29 0.33 -1.43
N CYS A 73 -10.77 -0.84 -1.83
CA CYS A 73 -10.65 -2.09 -1.09
C CYS A 73 -9.20 -2.60 -1.18
N ILE A 74 -8.30 -1.94 -0.46
CA ILE A 74 -6.90 -2.30 -0.28
C ILE A 74 -6.64 -2.44 1.21
N TRP A 75 -5.99 -3.53 1.61
CA TRP A 75 -5.62 -3.76 3.01
C TRP A 75 -4.21 -4.30 3.12
N PHE A 76 -3.59 -3.97 4.24
CA PHE A 76 -2.33 -4.59 4.66
C PHE A 76 -2.35 -4.79 6.18
N SER A 77 -1.38 -5.55 6.69
CA SER A 77 -1.18 -5.73 8.12
C SER A 77 0.30 -5.83 8.43
N GLY A 78 0.77 -5.03 9.40
CA GLY A 78 2.08 -5.17 10.05
C GLY A 78 3.29 -5.23 9.12
N PHE A 79 4.46 -5.39 9.72
CA PHE A 79 5.74 -5.70 9.07
C PHE A 79 6.61 -6.65 9.91
N CYS A 80 6.06 -7.22 10.98
CA CYS A 80 6.83 -7.84 12.06
C CYS A 80 6.35 -9.25 12.43
N SER A 81 5.29 -9.74 11.78
CA SER A 81 4.66 -11.03 12.09
C SER A 81 4.58 -11.93 10.86
N GLN A 82 4.69 -13.24 11.10
CA GLN A 82 4.41 -14.23 10.07
C GLN A 82 2.91 -14.16 9.68
N GLY A 83 2.64 -13.89 8.41
CA GLY A 83 1.28 -13.70 7.88
C GLY A 83 0.93 -12.25 7.58
N ASP A 84 1.84 -11.32 7.87
CA ASP A 84 1.76 -9.94 7.38
C ASP A 84 1.85 -9.91 5.85
N GLY A 85 1.20 -8.92 5.25
CA GLY A 85 1.06 -8.83 3.81
C GLY A 85 0.08 -7.75 3.39
N ALA A 86 -0.20 -7.71 2.08
CA ALA A 86 -1.25 -6.89 1.52
C ALA A 86 -2.19 -7.74 0.66
N CYS A 87 -3.42 -7.27 0.50
CA CYS A 87 -4.41 -7.80 -0.42
C CYS A 87 -5.32 -6.68 -0.94
N PHE A 88 -6.04 -6.96 -2.02
CA PHE A 88 -6.98 -6.01 -2.62
C PHE A 88 -8.18 -6.74 -3.23
N GLU A 89 -9.29 -6.02 -3.42
CA GLU A 89 -10.45 -6.49 -4.17
C GLU A 89 -10.64 -5.70 -5.46
N GLY A 90 -11.18 -6.36 -6.48
CA GLY A 90 -11.48 -5.70 -7.73
C GLY A 90 -11.81 -6.67 -8.86
N ARG A 91 -11.82 -6.12 -10.06
CA ARG A 91 -12.03 -6.88 -11.30
C ARG A 91 -10.87 -6.64 -12.23
N TRP A 92 -10.23 -7.71 -12.65
CA TRP A 92 -9.23 -7.66 -13.70
C TRP A 92 -9.87 -7.97 -15.05
N HIS A 93 -9.58 -7.14 -16.04
CA HIS A 93 -9.91 -7.38 -17.43
C HIS A 93 -8.71 -7.06 -18.31
N TRP A 94 -8.67 -7.65 -19.50
CA TRP A 94 -7.64 -7.33 -20.47
C TRP A 94 -7.65 -5.82 -20.82
N GLN A 95 -6.46 -5.22 -20.88
CA GLN A 95 -6.23 -3.88 -21.39
C GLN A 95 -5.17 -3.93 -22.50
N PRO A 96 -5.43 -3.35 -23.69
CA PRO A 96 -4.42 -3.28 -24.73
C PRO A 96 -3.22 -2.43 -24.28
N ALA A 97 -2.03 -2.88 -24.66
CA ALA A 97 -0.76 -2.20 -24.42
C ALA A 97 -0.33 -2.04 -22.94
N ALA A 98 -0.93 -2.77 -21.99
CA ALA A 98 -0.50 -2.75 -20.58
C ALA A 98 1.02 -2.95 -20.40
N PRO A 99 1.69 -3.92 -21.07
CA PRO A 99 3.15 -4.09 -20.95
C PRO A 99 3.98 -2.90 -21.42
N ARG A 100 3.51 -2.13 -22.40
CA ARG A 100 4.19 -0.92 -22.87
C ARG A 100 3.99 0.21 -21.85
N LYS A 101 2.74 0.44 -21.45
CA LYS A 101 2.37 1.50 -20.50
C LYS A 101 3.08 1.34 -19.16
N ILE A 102 3.18 0.12 -18.64
CA ILE A 102 3.86 -0.10 -17.37
C ILE A 102 5.36 0.18 -17.44
N ARG A 103 6.00 -0.08 -18.59
CA ARG A 103 7.42 0.24 -18.83
C ARG A 103 7.66 1.73 -19.00
N GLU A 104 6.67 2.48 -19.43
CA GLU A 104 6.71 3.95 -19.48
C GLU A 104 6.51 4.54 -18.08
N TYR A 105 5.58 3.97 -17.31
CA TYR A 105 5.25 4.40 -15.95
C TYR A 105 6.36 4.09 -14.94
N ALA A 106 6.83 2.85 -14.91
CA ALA A 106 7.81 2.34 -13.95
C ALA A 106 9.00 1.67 -14.67
N PRO A 107 9.84 2.44 -15.41
CA PRO A 107 10.84 1.89 -16.33
C PRO A 107 11.90 1.00 -15.68
N GLN A 108 12.12 1.11 -14.37
CA GLN A 108 13.09 0.31 -13.61
C GLN A 108 12.43 -0.83 -12.82
N ASP A 109 11.10 -0.90 -12.76
CA ASP A 109 10.41 -1.93 -11.98
C ASP A 109 10.25 -3.23 -12.77
N ARG A 110 11.28 -4.06 -12.65
CA ARG A 110 11.34 -5.36 -13.30
C ARG A 110 10.23 -6.31 -12.85
N GLU A 111 9.69 -6.12 -11.65
CA GLU A 111 8.66 -7.00 -11.11
C GLU A 111 7.30 -6.68 -11.74
N LEU A 112 6.93 -5.41 -11.81
CA LEU A 112 5.74 -4.97 -12.55
C LEU A 112 5.80 -5.40 -14.03
N HIS A 113 6.98 -5.32 -14.66
CA HIS A 113 7.18 -5.82 -16.02
C HIS A 113 6.89 -7.32 -16.12
N ARG A 114 7.46 -8.12 -15.22
CA ARG A 114 7.29 -9.58 -15.18
C ARG A 114 5.82 -9.96 -15.00
N ILE A 115 5.13 -9.33 -14.06
CA ILE A 115 3.71 -9.62 -13.78
C ILE A 115 2.85 -9.28 -15.00
N THR A 116 3.07 -8.10 -15.61
CA THR A 116 2.28 -7.67 -16.78
C THR A 116 2.52 -8.57 -17.99
N ASP A 117 3.76 -9.01 -18.20
CA ASP A 117 4.10 -9.94 -19.28
C ASP A 117 3.46 -11.32 -19.06
N ALA A 118 3.42 -11.81 -17.82
CA ALA A 118 2.75 -13.07 -17.46
C ALA A 118 1.24 -13.00 -17.75
N LEU A 119 0.57 -11.91 -17.35
CA LEU A 119 -0.84 -11.66 -17.65
C LEU A 119 -1.09 -11.56 -19.17
N GLN A 120 -0.18 -10.94 -19.93
CA GLN A 120 -0.29 -10.87 -21.38
C GLN A 120 -0.14 -12.26 -22.03
N ALA A 121 0.82 -13.06 -21.57
CA ALA A 121 1.06 -14.39 -22.13
C ALA A 121 -0.15 -15.32 -21.96
N VAL A 122 -0.77 -15.34 -20.78
CA VAL A 122 -1.97 -16.15 -20.51
C VAL A 122 -3.19 -15.64 -21.30
N GLN A 123 -3.36 -14.31 -21.41
CA GLN A 123 -4.43 -13.73 -22.25
C GLN A 123 -4.29 -14.10 -23.72
N LYS A 124 -3.08 -14.05 -24.29
CA LYS A 124 -2.82 -14.40 -25.69
C LYS A 124 -3.24 -15.83 -26.01
N ARG A 125 -2.99 -16.78 -25.10
CA ARG A 125 -3.41 -18.20 -25.23
C ARG A 125 -4.92 -18.40 -25.12
N ASN A 126 -5.63 -17.44 -24.55
CA ASN A 126 -7.07 -17.46 -24.32
C ASN A 126 -7.81 -16.42 -25.18
N PHE A 127 -7.20 -16.00 -26.30
CA PHE A 127 -7.77 -15.08 -27.27
C PHE A 127 -8.27 -13.74 -26.68
N TRP A 128 -7.58 -13.25 -25.64
CA TRP A 128 -7.90 -11.98 -24.96
C TRP A 128 -9.27 -11.95 -24.28
N GLN A 129 -9.79 -13.11 -23.87
CA GLN A 129 -11.13 -13.27 -23.30
C GLN A 129 -11.14 -13.55 -21.79
N LEU A 130 -9.98 -13.55 -21.13
CA LEU A 130 -9.94 -13.79 -19.69
C LEU A 130 -10.33 -12.52 -18.91
N GLN A 131 -10.99 -12.75 -17.79
CA GLN A 131 -11.27 -11.76 -16.76
C GLN A 131 -11.18 -12.46 -15.39
N ALA A 132 -10.98 -11.70 -14.32
CA ALA A 132 -10.99 -12.24 -12.97
C ALA A 132 -11.78 -11.35 -12.01
N GLU A 133 -12.53 -11.98 -11.11
CA GLU A 133 -13.04 -11.34 -9.90
C GLU A 133 -12.07 -11.66 -8.75
N ILE A 134 -11.72 -10.62 -8.01
CA ILE A 134 -10.77 -10.69 -6.89
C ILE A 134 -11.55 -10.26 -5.65
N SER A 135 -11.65 -11.17 -4.67
CA SER A 135 -12.31 -10.90 -3.39
C SER A 135 -11.43 -11.30 -2.21
N HIS A 136 -11.68 -10.74 -1.04
CA HIS A 136 -11.00 -11.09 0.19
C HIS A 136 -12.03 -11.41 1.27
N ARG A 137 -11.79 -12.45 2.06
CA ARG A 137 -12.65 -12.80 3.20
C ARG A 137 -11.80 -13.04 4.45
N GLY A 138 -12.21 -12.42 5.54
CA GLY A 138 -11.61 -12.63 6.86
C GLY A 138 -10.74 -11.47 7.30
N ARG A 139 -9.94 -11.70 8.33
CA ARG A 139 -9.11 -10.67 8.99
C ARG A 139 -7.66 -10.63 8.49
N TYR A 140 -7.21 -11.69 7.82
CA TYR A 140 -5.82 -11.82 7.39
C TYR A 140 -5.59 -11.12 6.07
N CYS A 141 -4.70 -10.14 6.05
CA CYS A 141 -4.37 -9.35 4.87
C CYS A 141 -3.07 -9.88 4.27
N HIS A 142 -3.13 -10.84 3.34
CA HIS A 142 -1.95 -11.36 2.64
C HIS A 142 -2.32 -11.84 1.23
N PRO A 143 -1.37 -12.00 0.29
CA PRO A 143 -1.70 -12.36 -1.09
C PRO A 143 -2.49 -13.66 -1.22
N TYR A 144 -2.16 -14.68 -0.41
CA TYR A 144 -2.90 -15.94 -0.38
C TYR A 144 -4.28 -15.90 0.31
N SER A 145 -4.70 -14.77 0.89
CA SER A 145 -6.07 -14.61 1.42
C SER A 145 -7.04 -14.09 0.37
N MET A 146 -6.54 -13.75 -0.83
CA MET A 146 -7.34 -13.39 -1.99
C MET A 146 -7.96 -14.64 -2.62
N ASP A 147 -9.28 -14.60 -2.74
CA ASP A 147 -10.08 -15.53 -3.54
C ASP A 147 -10.24 -14.95 -4.96
N ILE A 148 -9.63 -15.63 -5.92
CA ILE A 148 -9.50 -15.18 -7.31
C ILE A 148 -10.23 -16.17 -8.19
N THR A 149 -11.31 -15.73 -8.83
CA THR A 149 -12.07 -16.54 -9.78
C THR A 149 -11.80 -16.03 -11.19
N VAL A 150 -11.19 -16.88 -12.01
CA VAL A 150 -10.87 -16.56 -13.41
C VAL A 150 -11.95 -17.12 -14.32
N THR A 151 -12.41 -16.33 -15.28
CA THR A 151 -13.41 -16.78 -16.26
C THR A 151 -12.99 -16.38 -17.66
N ARG A 152 -13.47 -17.13 -18.66
CA ARG A 152 -13.29 -16.81 -20.07
C ARG A 152 -14.64 -16.42 -20.67
N ASN A 153 -14.75 -15.19 -21.16
CA ASN A 153 -15.94 -14.72 -21.85
C ASN A 153 -15.93 -15.22 -23.30
N SER A 154 -16.23 -16.51 -23.50
CA SER A 154 -16.32 -17.13 -24.82
C SER A 154 -17.76 -17.11 -25.34
N PRO A 155 -18.05 -16.44 -26.47
CA PRO A 155 -19.37 -16.47 -27.10
C PRO A 155 -19.83 -17.88 -27.51
N THR A 156 -18.88 -18.80 -27.68
CA THR A 156 -19.11 -20.19 -28.10
C THR A 156 -18.98 -21.19 -26.96
N GLY A 157 -18.83 -20.73 -25.72
CA GLY A 157 -18.72 -21.59 -24.53
C GLY A 157 -17.40 -22.36 -24.41
N GLN A 158 -16.33 -21.93 -25.10
CA GLN A 158 -15.02 -22.55 -24.97
C GLN A 158 -14.45 -22.33 -23.57
N ALA A 159 -13.97 -23.41 -22.95
CA ALA A 159 -13.22 -23.35 -21.69
C ALA A 159 -11.91 -22.55 -21.84
N MET A 160 -11.39 -22.05 -20.72
CA MET A 160 -10.04 -21.50 -20.66
C MET A 160 -8.98 -22.60 -20.76
N THR A 161 -7.73 -22.22 -21.04
CA THR A 161 -6.60 -23.16 -20.95
C THR A 161 -6.45 -23.67 -19.51
N THR A 162 -5.99 -24.92 -19.36
CA THR A 162 -5.93 -25.62 -18.08
C THR A 162 -5.09 -24.90 -17.02
N ASP A 163 -4.11 -24.12 -17.45
CA ASP A 163 -3.19 -23.35 -16.60
C ASP A 163 -3.64 -21.90 -16.37
N ALA A 164 -4.73 -21.44 -17.00
CA ALA A 164 -5.11 -20.04 -17.01
C ALA A 164 -5.43 -19.49 -15.61
N GLU A 165 -6.20 -20.26 -14.83
CA GLU A 165 -6.60 -19.84 -13.49
C GLU A 165 -5.40 -19.69 -12.55
N ALA A 166 -4.50 -20.67 -12.56
CA ALA A 166 -3.28 -20.64 -11.76
C ALA A 166 -2.38 -19.47 -12.16
N ALA A 167 -2.10 -19.30 -13.46
CA ALA A 167 -1.21 -18.26 -13.96
C ALA A 167 -1.74 -16.84 -13.68
N VAL A 168 -3.05 -16.60 -13.84
CA VAL A 168 -3.66 -15.30 -13.52
C VAL A 168 -3.66 -15.07 -12.00
N SER A 169 -4.01 -16.08 -11.22
CA SER A 169 -4.05 -15.96 -9.76
C SER A 169 -2.66 -15.69 -9.16
N GLU A 170 -1.63 -16.37 -9.65
CA GLU A 170 -0.24 -16.12 -9.25
C GLU A 170 0.19 -14.70 -9.60
N ALA A 171 -0.04 -14.24 -10.83
CA ALA A 171 0.31 -12.87 -11.22
C ALA A 171 -0.40 -11.79 -10.39
N LEU A 172 -1.68 -11.99 -10.04
CA LEU A 172 -2.41 -11.05 -9.19
C LEU A 172 -1.95 -11.08 -7.72
N ARG A 173 -1.50 -12.24 -7.23
CA ARG A 173 -0.87 -12.36 -5.90
C ARG A 173 0.52 -11.73 -5.88
N ASP A 174 1.30 -11.89 -6.95
CA ASP A 174 2.59 -11.23 -7.13
C ASP A 174 2.44 -9.71 -7.10
N LEU A 175 1.35 -9.18 -7.68
CA LEU A 175 1.01 -7.76 -7.58
C LEU A 175 0.69 -7.32 -6.14
N ALA A 176 0.03 -8.17 -5.35
CA ALA A 176 -0.19 -7.91 -3.92
C ALA A 176 1.12 -7.97 -3.10
N PHE A 177 2.04 -8.87 -3.44
CA PHE A 177 3.40 -8.90 -2.87
C PHE A 177 4.17 -7.62 -3.21
N TRP A 178 4.08 -7.16 -4.46
CA TRP A 178 4.68 -5.91 -4.88
C TRP A 178 4.16 -4.73 -4.05
N LEU A 179 2.84 -4.61 -3.88
CA LEU A 179 2.22 -3.57 -3.05
C LEU A 179 2.76 -3.60 -1.62
N TYR A 180 2.78 -4.80 -1.00
CA TYR A 180 3.26 -4.94 0.37
C TYR A 180 4.72 -4.50 0.52
N ARG A 181 5.58 -4.82 -0.46
CA ARG A 181 6.97 -4.37 -0.48
C ARG A 181 7.09 -2.83 -0.60
N GLN A 182 6.22 -2.18 -1.38
CA GLN A 182 6.22 -0.71 -1.44
C GLN A 182 5.79 -0.08 -0.10
N LEU A 183 4.80 -0.67 0.57
CA LEU A 183 4.36 -0.24 1.90
C LEU A 183 5.48 -0.39 2.93
N GLU A 184 6.21 -1.51 2.91
CA GLU A 184 7.36 -1.76 3.79
C GLU A 184 8.48 -0.76 3.53
N ASN A 185 8.86 -0.53 2.27
CA ASN A 185 9.89 0.45 1.90
C ASN A 185 9.54 1.87 2.36
N GLU A 186 8.29 2.29 2.17
CA GLU A 186 7.81 3.62 2.59
C GLU A 186 7.83 3.74 4.13
N TYR A 187 7.39 2.70 4.82
CA TYR A 187 7.42 2.66 6.30
C TYR A 187 8.85 2.74 6.83
N ASP A 188 9.76 1.95 6.27
CA ASP A 188 11.19 1.95 6.67
C ASP A 188 11.84 3.31 6.42
N TRP A 189 11.52 3.96 5.30
CA TRP A 189 12.01 5.30 5.01
C TRP A 189 11.47 6.33 6.02
N LEU A 190 10.15 6.38 6.21
CA LEU A 190 9.49 7.36 7.10
C LEU A 190 9.85 7.18 8.58
N THR A 191 10.21 5.97 9.00
CA THR A 191 10.59 5.68 10.40
C THR A 191 12.10 5.74 10.64
N SER A 192 12.89 5.95 9.60
CA SER A 192 14.34 6.13 9.69
C SER A 192 14.71 7.37 10.51
N ASP A 193 15.81 7.32 11.26
CA ASP A 193 16.30 8.44 12.06
C ASP A 193 16.39 9.74 11.24
N ALA A 194 16.89 9.66 10.00
CA ALA A 194 17.07 10.84 9.16
C ALA A 194 15.74 11.50 8.77
N ALA A 195 14.75 10.71 8.35
CA ALA A 195 13.42 11.23 7.99
C ALA A 195 12.67 11.77 9.21
N VAL A 196 12.80 11.09 10.37
CA VAL A 196 12.22 11.55 11.63
C VAL A 196 12.86 12.86 12.08
N ASP A 197 14.18 12.97 12.02
CA ASP A 197 14.91 14.20 12.38
C ASP A 197 14.47 15.37 11.50
N GLU A 198 14.41 15.17 10.18
CA GLU A 198 13.94 16.18 9.22
C GLU A 198 12.48 16.59 9.51
N ALA A 199 11.59 15.63 9.76
CA ALA A 199 10.19 15.92 10.03
C ALA A 199 10.00 16.65 11.38
N LEU A 200 10.77 16.29 12.41
CA LEU A 200 10.74 16.98 13.70
C LEU A 200 11.17 18.45 13.57
N LEU A 201 12.17 18.73 12.73
CA LEU A 201 12.66 20.07 12.44
C LEU A 201 11.64 20.89 11.62
N ILE A 202 11.10 20.31 10.53
CA ILE A 202 10.14 20.99 9.65
C ILE A 202 8.87 21.40 10.42
N ASN A 203 8.39 20.53 11.32
CA ASN A 203 7.20 20.80 12.12
C ASN A 203 7.48 21.62 13.39
N GLU A 204 8.73 22.04 13.60
CA GLU A 204 9.17 22.83 14.76
C GLU A 204 8.75 22.20 16.11
N TYR A 205 8.79 20.86 16.19
CA TYR A 205 8.38 20.17 17.40
C TYR A 205 9.39 20.41 18.53
N THR A 206 8.87 20.79 19.69
CA THR A 206 9.67 21.08 20.88
C THR A 206 9.53 20.01 21.96
N PHE A 207 10.62 19.82 22.70
CA PHE A 207 10.80 18.79 23.72
C PHE A 207 11.39 19.36 25.00
N THR A 208 11.14 18.71 26.14
CA THR A 208 11.90 18.97 27.36
C THR A 208 13.32 18.43 27.23
N GLU A 209 14.23 18.81 28.13
CA GLU A 209 15.61 18.28 28.17
C GLU A 209 15.65 16.74 28.24
N ALA A 210 14.61 16.12 28.80
CA ALA A 210 14.46 14.66 28.89
C ALA A 210 13.85 14.01 27.63
N GLY A 211 13.65 14.76 26.54
CA GLY A 211 13.08 14.27 25.28
C GLY A 211 11.58 14.04 25.30
N LEU A 212 10.85 14.65 26.25
CA LEU A 212 9.38 14.54 26.29
C LEU A 212 8.75 15.63 25.45
N ARG A 213 7.74 15.30 24.64
CA ARG A 213 7.00 16.27 23.82
C ARG A 213 6.41 17.38 24.69
N ALA A 214 6.64 18.64 24.31
CA ALA A 214 6.17 19.82 25.03
C ALA A 214 5.50 20.83 24.09
N GLY A 215 4.20 21.06 24.25
CA GLY A 215 3.39 21.96 23.41
C GLY A 215 2.27 21.24 22.71
#